data_AF-A0A4U2CXX9-F1
#
_entry.id   AF-A0A4U2CXX9-F1
#
_cell.length_a   1.000
_cell.length_b   1.000
_cell.length_c   1.000
_cell.angle_alpha   90.00
_cell.angle_beta   90.00
_cell.angle_gamma   90.00
#
_symmetry.space_group_name_H-M   'P 1'
#
loop_
_entity.id
_entity.type
_entity.pdbx_description
1 polymer ?
#
loop_
_entity_poly.entity_id
_entity_poly.type
_entity_poly.pdbx_seq_one_letter_code
_entity_poly.pdbx_strand_id
1 'polypeptide(L)'
;SGCAEKVQERRGQSIEVIPVEHTYSFIIKKTGQTKVEVFELIDENLDVLIEKGSQLVWHTQQGKQLADLAAEYMRNKGVNSKLIFLERTDMPNEHLFDLTLRYT
;
A
#
# COMPACT_ATOMS: atom_id res chain seq x y z
N SER A 1 61.43 -18.02 5.51
CA SER A 1 60.31 -17.65 6.41
C SER A 1 59.47 -16.59 5.72
N GLY A 2 58.31 -16.97 5.17
CA GLY A 2 57.40 -16.04 4.52
C GLY A 2 56.28 -15.64 5.48
N CYS A 3 56.22 -14.38 5.86
CA CYS A 3 55.08 -13.82 6.58
C CYS A 3 54.02 -13.44 5.53
N ALA A 4 52.99 -14.29 5.39
CA ALA A 4 51.78 -13.91 4.69
C ALA A 4 50.92 -13.08 5.64
N GLU A 5 50.90 -11.77 5.41
CA GLU A 5 50.01 -10.84 6.09
C GLU A 5 48.57 -11.19 5.70
N LYS A 6 47.76 -11.58 6.68
CA LYS A 6 46.32 -11.81 6.48
C LYS A 6 45.64 -10.46 6.30
N VAL A 7 45.36 -10.10 5.05
CA VAL A 7 44.45 -8.99 4.72
C VAL A 7 43.08 -9.34 5.31
N GLN A 8 42.75 -8.70 6.42
CA GLN A 8 41.43 -8.81 7.04
C GLN A 8 40.47 -8.02 6.16
N GLU A 9 39.62 -8.73 5.41
CA GLU A 9 38.54 -8.10 4.63
C GLU A 9 37.68 -7.25 5.57
N ARG A 10 37.71 -5.94 5.35
CA ARG A 10 36.81 -5.00 6.03
C ARG A 10 35.39 -5.32 5.56
N ARG A 11 34.62 -6.04 6.37
CA ARG A 11 33.18 -6.20 6.18
C ARG A 11 32.56 -4.80 6.26
N GLY A 12 32.23 -4.21 5.11
CA GLY A 12 31.47 -2.97 5.04
C GLY A 12 30.17 -3.12 5.84
N GLN A 13 29.75 -2.06 6.52
CA GLN A 13 28.47 -2.03 7.22
C GLN A 13 27.35 -2.46 6.27
N SER A 14 26.55 -3.45 6.67
CA SER A 14 25.34 -3.81 5.96
C SER A 14 24.34 -2.67 6.09
N ILE A 15 23.89 -2.12 4.97
CA ILE A 15 22.79 -1.15 4.95
C ILE A 15 21.50 -1.95 5.21
N GLU A 16 20.81 -1.63 6.31
CA GLU A 16 19.47 -2.14 6.58
C GLU A 16 18.47 -1.20 5.90
N VAL A 17 17.69 -1.74 4.95
CA VAL A 17 16.66 -0.99 4.23
C VAL A 17 15.32 -1.29 4.91
N ILE A 18 14.64 -0.25 5.40
CA ILE A 18 13.33 -0.36 6.05
C ILE A 18 12.25 0.14 5.06
N PRO A 19 11.25 -0.70 4.73
CA PRO A 19 10.10 -0.32 3.92
C PRO A 19 9.34 0.89 4.47
N VAL A 20 8.91 1.79 3.59
CA VAL A 20 8.07 2.94 3.92
C VAL A 20 6.64 2.68 3.47
N GLU A 21 5.71 2.67 4.41
CA GLU A 21 4.27 2.57 4.09
C GLU A 21 3.62 3.95 4.10
N HIS A 22 2.74 4.21 3.13
CA HIS A 22 1.91 5.40 3.07
C HIS A 22 0.44 5.00 3.13
N THR A 23 -0.28 5.54 4.12
CA THR A 23 -1.72 5.28 4.30
C THR A 23 -2.53 6.54 4.01
N TYR A 24 -3.53 6.40 3.14
CA TYR A 24 -4.49 7.43 2.81
C TYR A 24 -5.85 7.07 3.41
N SER A 25 -6.34 7.91 4.31
CA SER A 25 -7.64 7.73 4.97
C SER A 25 -8.73 8.60 4.35
N PHE A 26 -9.85 8.01 3.97
CA PHE A 26 -10.92 8.70 3.25
C PHE A 26 -12.14 8.97 4.14
N ILE A 27 -12.65 10.20 4.12
CA ILE A 27 -13.88 10.63 4.81
C ILE A 27 -14.96 10.98 3.78
N ILE A 28 -16.22 10.63 4.02
CA ILE A 28 -17.32 11.10 3.15
C ILE A 28 -17.60 12.57 3.40
N LYS A 29 -17.42 13.38 2.36
CA LYS A 29 -18.10 14.68 2.23
C LYS A 29 -19.27 14.58 1.25
N LYS A 30 -19.06 13.92 0.11
CA LYS A 30 -20.08 13.54 -0.90
C LYS A 30 -19.64 12.25 -1.61
N THR A 31 -20.49 11.22 -1.62
CA THR A 31 -20.12 9.86 -2.04
C THR A 31 -19.54 9.76 -3.46
N GLY A 32 -20.09 10.52 -4.41
CA GLY A 32 -19.61 10.50 -5.80
C GLY A 32 -18.22 11.13 -5.98
N GLN A 33 -17.91 12.17 -5.21
CA GLN A 33 -16.61 12.85 -5.27
C GLN A 33 -15.51 11.99 -4.66
N THR A 34 -15.78 11.35 -3.51
CA THR A 34 -14.82 10.45 -2.85
C THR A 34 -14.40 9.30 -3.78
N LYS A 35 -15.31 8.76 -4.61
CA LYS A 35 -14.95 7.72 -5.58
C LYS A 35 -13.93 8.20 -6.62
N VAL A 36 -14.11 9.42 -7.15
CA VAL A 36 -13.20 9.99 -8.16
C VAL A 36 -11.81 10.18 -7.56
N GLU A 37 -11.73 10.76 -6.37
CA GLU A 37 -10.47 10.99 -5.65
C GLU A 37 -9.71 9.68 -5.37
N VAL A 38 -10.42 8.60 -5.01
CA VAL A 38 -9.81 7.27 -4.83
C VAL A 38 -9.23 6.73 -6.13
N PHE A 39 -9.93 6.91 -7.25
CA PHE A 39 -9.48 6.40 -8.55
C PHE A 39 -8.30 7.20 -9.09
N GLU A 40 -8.29 8.51 -8.91
CA GLU A 40 -7.15 9.38 -9.22
C GLU A 40 -5.91 8.94 -8.44
N LEU A 41 -6.04 8.71 -7.12
CA LEU A 41 -4.92 8.22 -6.31
C LEU A 41 -4.39 6.86 -6.78
N ILE A 42 -5.28 5.95 -7.20
CA ILE A 42 -4.88 4.65 -7.76
C ILE A 42 -4.11 4.85 -9.07
N ASP A 43 -4.57 5.74 -9.94
CA ASP A 43 -3.93 6.02 -11.23
C ASP A 43 -2.56 6.67 -11.05
N GLU A 44 -2.42 7.60 -10.09
CA GLU A 44 -1.14 8.24 -9.75
C GLU A 44 -0.09 7.27 -9.20
N ASN A 45 -0.53 6.16 -8.58
CA ASN A 45 0.35 5.21 -7.90
C ASN A 45 0.31 3.81 -8.53
N LEU A 46 -0.11 3.71 -9.79
CA LEU A 46 -0.37 2.44 -10.45
C LEU A 46 0.87 1.54 -10.50
N ASP A 47 2.05 2.10 -10.77
CA ASP A 47 3.31 1.34 -10.86
C ASP A 47 3.63 0.62 -9.54
N VAL A 48 3.44 1.32 -8.41
CA VAL A 48 3.67 0.78 -7.06
C VAL A 48 2.65 -0.30 -6.75
N LEU A 49 1.39 -0.08 -7.12
CA LEU A 49 0.32 -1.05 -6.92
C LEU A 49 0.55 -2.33 -7.72
N ILE A 50 1.03 -2.23 -8.96
CA ILE A 50 1.35 -3.40 -9.81
C ILE A 50 2.49 -4.23 -9.19
N GLU A 51 3.53 -3.58 -8.68
CA GLU A 51 4.71 -4.27 -8.15
C GLU A 51 4.49 -4.81 -6.73
N LYS A 52 3.89 -4.00 -5.85
CA LYS A 52 3.87 -4.24 -4.39
C LYS A 52 2.48 -4.50 -3.82
N GLY A 53 1.43 -4.08 -4.52
CA GLY A 53 0.06 -4.21 -4.05
C GLY A 53 -0.39 -3.14 -3.08
N SER A 54 -1.52 -3.41 -2.41
CA SER A 54 -2.12 -2.51 -1.42
C SER A 54 -2.96 -3.27 -0.40
N GLN A 55 -3.11 -2.67 0.78
CA GLN A 55 -4.06 -3.07 1.79
C GLN A 55 -5.19 -2.02 1.85
N LEU A 56 -6.43 -2.51 1.76
CA LEU A 56 -7.66 -1.74 1.84
C LEU A 56 -8.38 -2.13 3.13
N VAL A 57 -8.38 -1.23 4.11
CA VAL A 57 -9.05 -1.46 5.41
C VAL A 57 -10.32 -0.65 5.43
N TRP A 58 -11.45 -1.23 5.85
CA TRP A 58 -12.72 -0.48 5.95
C TRP A 58 -13.39 -0.62 7.31
N HIS A 59 -14.14 0.42 7.67
CA HIS A 59 -14.76 0.58 9.00
C HIS A 59 -16.29 0.57 8.97
N THR A 60 -16.88 0.85 7.80
CA THR A 60 -18.34 0.97 7.63
C THR A 60 -18.82 0.21 6.41
N GLN A 61 -20.13 -0.02 6.29
CA GLN A 61 -20.71 -0.66 5.10
C GLN A 61 -20.46 0.16 3.82
N GLN A 62 -20.49 1.49 3.92
CA GLN A 62 -20.15 2.38 2.80
C GLN A 62 -18.66 2.30 2.47
N GLY A 63 -17.80 2.21 3.47
CA GLY A 63 -16.37 1.97 3.29
C GLY A 63 -16.07 0.65 2.60
N LYS A 64 -16.80 -0.42 2.96
CA LYS A 64 -16.70 -1.71 2.26
C LYS A 64 -17.00 -1.57 0.78
N GLN A 65 -18.09 -0.88 0.41
CA GLN A 65 -18.45 -0.68 -0.99
C GLN A 65 -17.35 0.08 -1.75
N LEU A 66 -16.74 1.07 -1.11
CA LEU A 66 -15.66 1.85 -1.71
C LEU A 66 -14.37 1.03 -1.84
N ALA A 67 -14.01 0.24 -0.83
CA ALA A 67 -12.88 -0.68 -0.87
C ALA A 67 -13.07 -1.76 -1.96
N ASP A 68 -14.27 -2.32 -2.09
CA ASP A 68 -14.58 -3.28 -3.15
C ASP A 68 -14.43 -2.65 -4.55
N LEU A 69 -14.94 -1.42 -4.74
CA LEU A 69 -14.81 -0.66 -5.98
C LEU A 69 -13.36 -0.30 -6.30
N ALA A 70 -12.58 0.12 -5.30
CA ALA A 70 -11.16 0.41 -5.44
C ALA A 70 -10.39 -0.85 -5.87
N ALA A 71 -10.65 -1.98 -5.19
CA ALA A 71 -10.05 -3.26 -5.53
C ALA A 71 -10.40 -3.71 -6.96
N GLU A 72 -11.66 -3.51 -7.38
CA GLU A 72 -12.08 -3.80 -8.76
C GLU A 72 -11.37 -2.90 -9.77
N TYR A 73 -11.27 -1.61 -9.48
CA TYR A 73 -10.57 -0.66 -10.34
C TYR A 73 -9.08 -1.01 -10.49
N MET A 74 -8.40 -1.34 -9.39
CA MET A 74 -7.01 -1.82 -9.40
C MET A 74 -6.84 -3.07 -10.28
N ARG A 75 -7.73 -4.07 -10.13
CA ARG A 75 -7.70 -5.29 -10.98
C ARG A 75 -7.88 -4.97 -12.46
N ASN A 76 -8.81 -4.07 -12.78
CA ASN A 76 -9.04 -3.63 -14.16
C ASN A 76 -7.84 -2.89 -14.76
N LYS A 77 -6.99 -2.29 -13.91
CA LYS A 77 -5.73 -1.65 -14.30
C LYS A 77 -4.54 -2.61 -14.36
N GLY A 78 -4.74 -3.89 -14.07
CA GLY A 78 -3.71 -4.93 -14.18
C GLY A 78 -3.01 -5.29 -12.88
N VAL A 79 -3.44 -4.74 -11.74
CA VAL A 79 -2.91 -5.15 -10.43
C VAL A 79 -3.33 -6.58 -10.12
N ASN A 80 -2.37 -7.42 -9.74
CA ASN A 80 -2.62 -8.82 -9.41
C ASN A 80 -3.52 -8.92 -8.16
N SER A 81 -4.65 -9.65 -8.26
CA SER A 81 -5.60 -9.84 -7.15
C SER A 81 -4.96 -10.40 -5.87
N LYS A 82 -3.86 -11.15 -5.97
CA LYS A 82 -3.13 -11.68 -4.81
C LYS A 82 -2.37 -10.60 -4.02
N LEU A 83 -2.19 -9.43 -4.62
CA LEU A 83 -1.52 -8.27 -4.04
C LEU A 83 -2.52 -7.23 -3.49
N ILE A 84 -3.84 -7.49 -3.59
CA ILE A 84 -4.89 -6.60 -3.09
C ILE A 84 -5.52 -7.26 -1.87
N PHE A 85 -5.24 -6.72 -0.68
CA PHE A 85 -5.74 -7.25 0.58
C PHE A 85 -6.90 -6.40 1.07
N LEU A 86 -8.06 -7.01 1.31
CA LEU A 86 -9.21 -6.33 1.90
C LEU A 86 -9.41 -6.81 3.34
N GLU A 87 -9.56 -5.86 4.25
CA GLU A 87 -9.73 -6.13 5.68
C GLU A 87 -10.84 -5.27 6.28
N ARG A 88 -11.65 -5.87 7.16
CA ARG A 88 -12.58 -5.14 8.01
C ARG A 88 -11.90 -4.89 9.35
N THR A 89 -12.01 -3.67 9.87
CA THR A 89 -11.69 -3.38 11.27
C THR A 89 -12.89 -2.84 12.02
N ASP A 90 -12.99 -3.16 13.30
CA ASP A 90 -14.10 -2.77 14.15
C ASP A 90 -13.79 -1.51 14.99
N MET A 91 -12.73 -0.76 14.64
CA MET A 91 -12.46 0.53 15.28
C MET A 91 -13.51 1.57 14.87
N PRO A 92 -14.20 2.21 15.82
CA PRO A 92 -15.12 3.30 15.53
C PRO A 92 -14.33 4.46 14.92
N ASN A 93 -14.65 4.80 13.68
CA ASN A 93 -13.88 5.75 12.91
C ASN A 93 -14.80 6.62 12.04
N GLU A 94 -14.46 7.91 11.93
CA GLU A 94 -15.09 8.84 10.97
C GLU A 94 -14.63 8.56 9.52
N HIS A 95 -13.50 7.87 9.38
CA HIS A 95 -12.97 7.40 8.10
C HIS A 95 -13.75 6.17 7.62
N LEU A 96 -14.06 6.15 6.31
CA LEU A 96 -14.73 5.02 5.68
C LEU A 96 -13.80 3.83 5.50
N PHE A 97 -12.64 4.11 4.92
CA PHE A 97 -11.66 3.14 4.54
C PHE A 97 -10.29 3.81 4.39
N ASP A 98 -9.26 3.00 4.57
CA ASP A 98 -7.85 3.34 4.40
C ASP A 98 -7.30 2.57 3.19
N LEU A 99 -6.49 3.25 2.38
CA LEU A 99 -5.69 2.67 1.32
C LEU A 99 -4.21 2.81 1.70
N THR A 100 -3.56 1.68 1.93
CA THR A 100 -2.13 1.63 2.27
C THR A 100 -1.33 1.16 1.06
N LEU A 101 -0.30 1.93 0.72
CA LEU A 101 0.69 1.66 -0.31
C LEU A 101 2.02 1.33 0.36
N ARG A 102 2.72 0.34 -0.17
CA ARG A 102 4.05 -0.06 0.32
C ARG A 102 5.11 0.40 -0.67
N TYR A 103 5.91 1.39 -0.27
CA TYR A 103 7.07 1.84 -1.01
C TYR A 103 8.31 1.21 -0.39
N THR A 104 9.19 0.65 -1.23
CA THR A 104 10.41 -0.11 -0.89
C THR A 104 10.19 -1.52 -0.34
#